data_AF-A0A7J9WCK0-F1
#
_entry.id   AF-A0A7J9WCK0-F1
#
_cell.length_a   1.000
_cell.length_b   1.000
_cell.length_c   1.000
_cell.angle_alpha   90.00
_cell.angle_beta   90.00
_cell.angle_gamma   90.00
#
_symmetry.space_group_name_H-M   'P 1'
#
loop_
_entity.id
_entity.type
_entity.pdbx_description
1 polymer ?
#
loop_
_entity_poly.entity_id
_entity_poly.type
_entity_poly.pdbx_seq_one_letter_code
_entity_poly.pdbx_strand_id
1 'polypeptide(L)'
;MARIKTVSPESARGIRKLAMWQAKRQYGYVPGIAKIGLVDLAVGRHLGAVYDRLHLRKSSPLTRLQREMLAVVVNGHVNGAP
;
A
#
# COMPACT_ATOMS: atom_id res chain seq x y z
N MET A 1 -7.70 -15.08 -10.49
CA MET A 1 -7.71 -15.37 -9.04
C MET A 1 -6.31 -15.20 -8.50
N ALA A 2 -6.07 -14.30 -7.54
CA ALA A 2 -4.75 -14.16 -6.92
C ALA A 2 -4.45 -15.39 -6.05
N ARG A 3 -3.27 -16.01 -6.22
CA ARG A 3 -2.81 -17.15 -5.40
C ARG A 3 -2.37 -16.76 -3.98
N ILE A 4 -2.50 -15.48 -3.64
CA ILE A 4 -2.00 -14.89 -2.39
C ILE A 4 -3.20 -14.64 -1.49
N LYS A 5 -3.09 -15.05 -0.22
CA LYS A 5 -4.12 -14.79 0.79
C LYS A 5 -4.32 -13.28 0.94
N THR A 6 -5.57 -12.84 0.98
CA THR A 6 -5.92 -11.44 1.20
C THR A 6 -7.01 -11.33 2.25
N VAL A 7 -7.02 -10.23 3.00
CA VAL A 7 -8.15 -9.88 3.86
C VAL A 7 -9.15 -9.06 3.03
N SER A 8 -10.43 -9.41 3.12
CA SER A 8 -11.52 -8.65 2.49
C SER A 8 -12.20 -7.74 3.51
N PRO A 9 -12.83 -6.62 3.10
CA PRO A 9 -13.56 -5.74 4.03
C PRO A 9 -14.63 -6.47 4.85
N GLU A 10 -15.26 -7.48 4.27
CA GLU A 10 -16.35 -8.27 4.88
C GLU A 10 -15.81 -9.24 5.94
N SER A 11 -14.57 -9.72 5.76
CA SER A 11 -13.90 -10.63 6.68
C SER A 11 -13.05 -9.93 7.74
N ALA A 12 -12.80 -8.62 7.59
CA ALA A 12 -11.97 -7.85 8.51
C ALA A 12 -12.66 -7.60 9.86
N ARG A 13 -11.95 -7.90 10.96
CA ARG A 13 -12.40 -7.65 12.33
C ARG A 13 -11.34 -6.89 13.14
N GLY A 14 -11.77 -6.20 14.20
CA GLY A 14 -10.88 -5.48 15.12
C GLY A 14 -9.93 -4.51 14.41
N ILE A 15 -8.64 -4.61 14.75
CA ILE A 15 -7.57 -3.74 14.22
C ILE A 15 -7.51 -3.74 12.68
N ARG A 16 -7.75 -4.89 12.03
CA ARG A 16 -7.74 -5.00 10.57
C ARG A 16 -8.85 -4.15 9.92
N LYS A 17 -10.03 -4.10 10.55
CA LYS A 17 -11.17 -3.31 10.07
C LYS A 17 -10.86 -1.81 10.17
N LEU A 18 -10.23 -1.38 11.27
CA LEU A 18 -9.79 0.01 11.45
C LEU A 18 -8.74 0.40 10.39
N ALA A 19 -7.74 -0.45 10.16
CA ALA A 19 -6.73 -0.21 9.15
C ALA A 19 -7.32 -0.11 7.72
N MET A 20 -8.28 -0.99 7.38
CA MET A 20 -9.00 -0.90 6.10
C MET A 20 -9.83 0.38 5.98
N TRP A 21 -10.50 0.78 7.06
CA TRP A 21 -11.28 2.01 7.06
C TRP A 21 -10.38 3.23 6.85
N GLN A 22 -9.23 3.28 7.52
CA GLN A 22 -8.24 4.34 7.34
C GLN A 22 -7.71 4.38 5.91
N ALA A 23 -7.35 3.22 5.33
CA ALA A 23 -6.93 3.13 3.93
C ALA A 23 -8.03 3.63 2.98
N LYS A 24 -9.28 3.20 3.18
CA LYS A 24 -10.43 3.68 2.37
C LYS A 24 -10.64 5.18 2.48
N ARG A 25 -10.47 5.76 3.67
CA ARG A 25 -10.58 7.21 3.88
C ARG A 25 -9.46 7.98 3.18
N GLN A 26 -8.25 7.42 3.11
CA GLN A 26 -7.09 8.06 2.50
C GLN A 26 -7.10 7.98 0.97
N TYR A 27 -7.56 6.86 0.40
CA TYR A 27 -7.45 6.59 -1.04
C TYR A 27 -8.80 6.50 -1.77
N GLY A 28 -9.93 6.58 -1.07
CA GLY A 28 -11.29 6.35 -1.62
C GLY A 28 -11.64 4.85 -1.79
N TYR A 29 -10.64 3.98 -1.82
CA TYR A 29 -10.76 2.53 -1.91
C TYR A 29 -9.70 1.84 -1.04
N VAL A 30 -9.76 0.50 -0.92
CA VAL A 30 -8.74 -0.29 -0.21
C VAL A 30 -7.74 -0.86 -1.23
N PRO A 31 -6.47 -0.39 -1.24
CA PRO A 31 -5.47 -0.88 -2.19
C PRO A 31 -5.23 -2.39 -2.07
N GLY A 32 -4.93 -3.06 -3.18
CA GLY A 32 -4.66 -4.50 -3.20
C GLY A 32 -3.52 -4.90 -2.26
N ILE A 33 -2.43 -4.11 -2.25
CA ILE A 33 -1.28 -4.34 -1.35
C ILE A 33 -1.67 -4.22 0.13
N ALA A 34 -2.60 -3.33 0.48
CA ALA A 34 -3.09 -3.21 1.84
C ALA A 34 -3.88 -4.47 2.25
N LYS A 35 -4.67 -5.05 1.36
CA LYS A 35 -5.40 -6.31 1.62
C LYS A 35 -4.45 -7.48 1.89
N ILE A 36 -3.27 -7.50 1.25
CA ILE A 36 -2.22 -8.49 1.47
C ILE A 36 -1.50 -8.24 2.80
N GLY A 37 -1.07 -7.00 3.05
CA GLY A 37 -0.37 -6.61 4.28
C GLY A 37 -1.22 -6.77 5.55
N LEU A 38 -2.53 -6.91 5.44
CA LEU A 38 -3.42 -7.18 6.57
C LEU A 38 -3.49 -8.66 6.97
N VAL A 39 -2.95 -9.57 6.16
CA VAL A 39 -2.85 -10.98 6.55
C VAL A 39 -1.93 -11.12 7.77
N ASP A 40 -0.73 -10.54 7.69
CA ASP A 40 0.24 -10.43 8.77
C ASP A 40 0.53 -8.96 9.07
N LEU A 41 0.11 -8.50 10.26
CA LEU A 41 0.24 -7.10 10.66
C LEU A 41 1.69 -6.65 10.89
N ALA A 42 2.60 -7.56 11.22
CA ALA A 42 4.01 -7.22 11.36
C ALA A 42 4.60 -6.90 9.97
N VAL A 43 4.33 -7.77 8.99
CA VAL A 43 4.71 -7.54 7.59
C VAL A 43 4.06 -6.27 7.06
N GLY A 44 2.76 -6.09 7.27
CA GLY A 44 2.03 -4.89 6.85
C GLY A 44 2.62 -3.59 7.43
N ARG A 45 3.01 -3.62 8.71
CA ARG A 45 3.66 -2.47 9.36
C ARG A 45 5.01 -2.14 8.71
N HIS A 46 5.84 -3.14 8.45
CA HIS A 46 7.14 -2.92 7.81
C HIS A 46 7.00 -2.43 6.37
N LEU A 47 6.07 -3.00 5.59
CA LEU A 47 5.75 -2.52 4.24
C LEU A 47 5.28 -1.06 4.26
N GLY A 48 4.41 -0.71 5.20
CA GLY A 48 3.93 0.66 5.38
C GLY A 48 5.08 1.63 5.72
N ALA A 49 6.01 1.23 6.60
CA ALA A 49 7.17 2.05 6.94
C ALA A 49 8.11 2.27 5.75
N VAL A 50 8.36 1.24 4.93
CA VAL A 50 9.15 1.37 3.71
C VAL A 50 8.47 2.31 2.72
N TYR A 51 7.17 2.11 2.48
CA TYR A 51 6.40 2.95 1.57
C TYR A 51 6.35 4.41 2.04
N ASP A 52 6.15 4.65 3.34
CA ASP A 52 6.19 6.00 3.88
C ASP A 52 7.57 6.64 3.68
N ARG A 53 8.63 5.92 4.05
CA ARG A 53 10.00 6.44 4.00
C ARG A 53 10.48 6.76 2.58
N LEU A 54 10.06 5.99 1.59
CA LEU A 54 10.47 6.14 0.19
C LEU A 54 9.52 7.05 -0.60
N HIS A 55 8.21 6.94 -0.38
CA HIS A 55 7.19 7.52 -1.28
C HIS A 55 6.37 8.65 -0.66
N LEU A 56 6.06 8.61 0.64
CA LEU A 56 5.15 9.59 1.27
C LEU A 56 5.86 10.65 2.10
N ARG A 57 7.07 10.37 2.59
CA ARG A 57 7.83 11.26 3.47
C ARG A 57 7.99 12.65 2.85
N LYS A 58 7.51 13.67 3.58
CA LYS A 58 7.54 15.08 3.15
C LYS A 58 8.96 15.65 3.03
N SER A 59 9.90 15.16 3.82
CA SER A 59 11.30 15.61 3.81
C SER A 59 12.19 14.86 2.81
N SER A 60 11.60 14.22 1.79
CA SER A 60 12.36 13.67 0.67
C SER A 60 12.91 14.80 -0.22
N PRO A 61 14.11 14.64 -0.82
CA PRO A 61 14.66 15.62 -1.76
C PRO A 61 13.90 15.68 -3.09
N LEU A 62 13.10 14.65 -3.41
CA LEU A 62 12.24 14.64 -4.59
C LEU A 62 10.86 15.17 -4.23
N THR A 63 10.19 15.86 -5.15
CA THR A 63 8.77 16.21 -4.97
C THR A 63 7.89 14.96 -5.03
N ARG A 64 6.65 15.05 -4.55
CA ARG A 64 5.71 13.92 -4.62
C ARG A 64 5.47 13.47 -6.07
N LEU A 65 5.32 14.42 -6.99
CA LEU A 65 5.14 14.13 -8.41
C LEU A 65 6.36 13.41 -9.00
N GLN A 66 7.58 13.86 -8.69
CA GLN A 66 8.81 13.21 -9.16
C GLN A 66 8.93 11.76 -8.66
N ARG A 67 8.49 11.48 -7.44
CA ARG A 67 8.48 10.10 -6.91
C ARG A 67 7.46 9.21 -7.61
N GLU A 68 6.27 9.74 -7.92
CA GLU A 68 5.29 9.03 -8.75
C GLU A 68 5.84 8.77 -10.16
N MET A 69 6.46 9.76 -10.80
CA MET A 69 7.09 9.58 -12.11
C MET A 69 8.14 8.47 -12.10
N LEU A 70 9.01 8.45 -11.07
CA LEU A 70 10.00 7.39 -10.91
C LEU A 70 9.34 6.02 -10.69
N ALA A 71 8.30 5.95 -9.86
CA ALA A 71 7.55 4.72 -9.63
C ALA A 71 6.92 4.19 -10.93
N VAL A 72 6.32 5.05 -11.75
CA VAL A 72 5.72 4.69 -13.04
C VAL A 72 6.78 4.14 -14.00
N VAL A 73 7.93 4.82 -14.15
CA VAL A 73 9.01 4.36 -15.04
C VAL A 73 9.58 3.02 -14.58
N VAL A 74 9.86 2.88 -13.28
CA VAL A 74 10.41 1.62 -12.73
C VAL A 74 9.39 0.50 -12.87
N ASN A 75 8.11 0.74 -12.59
CA ASN A 75 7.04 -0.25 -12.80
C ASN A 75 6.98 -0.69 -14.26
N GLY A 76 7.02 0.23 -15.22
CA GLY A 76 7.08 -0.11 -16.65
C GLY A 76 8.31 -0.95 -17.00
N HIS A 77 9.48 -0.61 -16.44
CA HIS A 77 10.73 -1.33 -16.70
C HIS A 77 10.72 -2.77 -16.15
N VAL A 78 10.14 -3.00 -14.98
CA VAL A 78 10.08 -4.34 -14.35
C VAL A 78 8.85 -5.15 -14.78
N ASN A 79 8.09 -4.68 -15.78
CA ASN A 79 6.79 -5.24 -16.18
C ASN A 79 5.79 -5.34 -15.00
N GLY A 80 5.86 -4.38 -14.08
CA GLY A 80 4.90 -4.20 -13.01
C GLY A 80 3.56 -3.68 -13.53
N ALA A 81 2.48 -3.96 -12.80
CA ALA A 81 1.17 -3.39 -13.12
C ALA A 81 1.19 -1.86 -12.87
N PRO A 82 0.56 -1.05 -13.76
CA PRO A 82 0.41 0.39 -13.56
C PRO A 82 -0.51 0.73 -12.38
#